data_AF-A0AA92U2Q2-F1
#
_entry.id   AF-A0AA92U2Q2-F1
#
_cell.length_a   1.000
_cell.length_b   1.000
_cell.length_c   1.000
_cell.angle_alpha   90.00
_cell.angle_beta   90.00
_cell.angle_gamma   90.00
#
_symmetry.space_group_name_H-M   'P 1'
#
loop_
_entity.id
_entity.type
_entity.pdbx_description
1 polymer ?
#
loop_
_entity_poly.entity_id
_entity_poly.type
_entity_poly.pdbx_seq_one_letter_code
_entity_poly.pdbx_strand_id
1 'polypeptide(L)' 'MSRHTFATTLLTMGVDLYTTSKLLGHQNIITTQVYAEIVNRKKVEAVNLLDQIKPL' A
#
# COMPACT_ATOMS: atom_id res chain seq x y z
N MET A 1 -1.87 -11.59 15.05
CA MET A 1 -1.76 -10.26 14.41
C MET A 1 -3.11 -9.88 13.82
N SER A 2 -3.49 -8.60 13.85
CA SER A 2 -4.75 -8.14 13.23
C SER A 2 -4.64 -8.19 11.70
N ARG A 3 -5.73 -8.56 10.99
CA ARG A 3 -5.80 -8.51 9.52
C ARG A 3 -5.41 -7.15 8.96
N HIS A 4 -5.81 -6.08 9.65
CA HIS A 4 -5.45 -4.72 9.27
C HIS A 4 -3.94 -4.51 9.36
N THR A 5 -3.32 -4.83 10.50
CA THR A 5 -1.87 -4.69 10.69
C THR A 5 -1.08 -5.50 9.67
N PHE A 6 -1.54 -6.71 9.34
CA PHE A 6 -0.89 -7.54 8.33
C PHE A 6 -0.97 -6.90 6.93
N ALA A 7 -2.16 -6.46 6.51
CA ALA A 7 -2.36 -5.78 5.23
C ALA A 7 -1.54 -4.49 5.11
N THR A 8 -1.57 -3.65 6.14
CA THR A 8 -0.83 -2.38 6.15
C THR A 8 0.68 -2.60 6.10
N THR A 9 1.18 -3.63 6.79
CA THR A 9 2.61 -3.99 6.79
C THR A 9 3.08 -4.44 5.41
N LEU A 10 2.34 -5.34 4.75
CA LEU A 10 2.69 -5.84 3.42
C LEU A 10 2.74 -4.70 2.38
N LEU A 11 1.72 -3.85 2.34
CA LEU A 11 1.71 -2.68 1.46
C LEU A 11 2.82 -1.68 1.82
N THR A 12 3.14 -1.56 3.12
CA THR A 12 4.27 -0.74 3.59
C THR A 12 5.63 -1.29 3.15
N MET A 13 5.75 -2.60 2.99
CA MET A 13 6.96 -3.25 2.46
C MET A 13 7.01 -3.28 0.92
N GLY A 14 5.99 -2.73 0.24
CA GLY A 14 5.95 -2.65 -1.22
C GLY A 14 5.35 -3.88 -1.91
N VAL A 15 4.75 -4.79 -1.14
CA VAL A 15 3.93 -5.87 -1.73
C VAL A 15 2.71 -5.23 -2.39
N ASP A 16 2.36 -5.69 -3.59
CA ASP A 16 1.24 -5.13 -4.33
C ASP A 16 -0.12 -5.55 -3.71
N LEU A 17 -1.19 -4.84 -4.12
CA LEU A 17 -2.53 -5.04 -3.58
C LEU A 17 -3.10 -6.44 -3.90
N TYR A 18 -2.78 -7.01 -5.06
CA TYR A 18 -3.25 -8.33 -5.47
C TYR A 18 -2.59 -9.43 -4.65
N THR A 19 -1.26 -9.38 -4.51
CA THR A 19 -0.51 -10.32 -3.66
C THR A 19 -0.95 -10.22 -2.21
N THR A 20 -1.12 -9.00 -1.69
CA THR A 20 -1.66 -8.76 -0.34
C THR A 20 -3.06 -9.37 -0.18
N SER A 21 -3.92 -9.24 -1.19
CA SER A 21 -5.26 -9.85 -1.21
C SER A 21 -5.22 -11.38 -1.10
N LYS A 22 -4.30 -12.03 -1.83
CA LYS A 22 -4.10 -13.49 -1.77
C LYS A 22 -3.59 -13.96 -0.42
N LEU A 23 -2.63 -13.23 0.17
CA LEU A 23 -2.10 -13.54 1.50
C LEU A 23 -3.13 -13.36 2.63
N LEU A 24 -4.10 -12.48 2.45
CA LEU A 24 -5.23 -12.29 3.36
C LEU A 24 -6.37 -13.31 3.16
N GLY A 25 -6.32 -14.12 2.11
CA GLY A 25 -7.38 -15.06 1.76
C GLY A 25 -8.65 -14.39 1.23
N HIS A 26 -8.54 -13.16 0.71
CA HIS A 26 -9.70 -12.44 0.17
C HIS A 26 -10.10 -13.02 -1.19
N GLN A 27 -11.39 -13.33 -1.33
CA GLN A 27 -11.96 -13.82 -2.60
C GLN A 27 -12.11 -12.71 -3.64
N ASN A 28 -12.34 -11.47 -3.18
CA ASN A 28 -12.53 -10.31 -4.04
C ASN A 28 -11.58 -9.18 -3.62
N ILE A 29 -10.80 -8.66 -4.58
CA ILE A 29 -9.82 -7.59 -4.35
C ILE A 29 -10.45 -6.31 -3.79
N ILE A 30 -11.74 -6.06 -4.04
CA ILE A 30 -12.47 -4.90 -3.50
C ILE A 30 -12.37 -4.84 -1.97
N THR A 31 -12.38 -5.99 -1.30
CA THR A 31 -12.21 -6.05 0.16
C THR A 31 -10.81 -5.63 0.62
N THR A 32 -9.79 -5.81 -0.23
CA THR A 32 -8.42 -5.36 0.03
C THR A 32 -8.22 -3.88 -0.34
N GLN A 33 -9.06 -3.32 -1.23
CA GLN A 33 -8.97 -1.91 -1.65
C GLN A 33 -9.19 -0.91 -0.51
N VAL A 34 -9.80 -1.32 0.61
CA VAL A 34 -9.88 -0.51 1.84
C VAL A 34 -8.49 -0.09 2.36
N TYR A 35 -7.43 -0.78 1.95
CA TYR A 35 -6.04 -0.47 2.31
C TYR A 35 -5.30 0.37 1.26
N ALA A 36 -5.94 0.74 0.14
CA ALA A 36 -5.33 1.47 -0.96
C ALA A 36 -4.88 2.89 -0.56
N GLU A 37 -5.46 3.48 0.48
CA GLU A 37 -5.05 4.80 1.00
C GLU A 37 -3.55 4.84 1.36
N ILE A 38 -2.99 3.73 1.84
CA ILE A 38 -1.57 3.61 2.19
C ILE A 38 -0.69 3.79 0.94
N VAL A 39 -1.11 3.21 -0.18
CA VAL A 39 -0.40 3.35 -1.46
C VAL A 39 -0.44 4.80 -1.94
N ASN A 40 -1.58 5.49 -1.77
CA ASN A 40 -1.71 6.90 -2.12
C ASN A 40 -0.79 7.80 -1.27
N ARG A 41 -0.74 7.58 0.04
CA ARG A 41 0.15 8.33 0.95
C ARG A 41 1.62 8.17 0.54
N LYS A 42 2.05 6.93 0.30
CA LYS A 42 3.40 6.62 -0.18
C LYS A 42 3.74 7.28 -1.53
N LYS A 43 2.77 7.35 -2.44
CA LYS A 43 2.95 8.03 -3.72
C LYS A 43 3.21 9.52 -3.51
N VAL A 44 2.46 10.17 -2.63
CA VAL A 44 2.66 11.59 -2.29
C VAL A 44 4.03 11.81 -1.66
N GLU A 45 4.42 10.96 -0.70
CA GLU A 45 5.74 11.01 -0.06
C GLU A 45 6.88 10.87 -1.10
N ALA A 46 6.73 9.93 -2.04
CA ALA A 46 7.72 9.73 -3.11
C ALA A 46 7.84 10.95 -4.03
N VAL A 47 6.71 11.57 -4.42
CA VAL A 47 6.72 12.81 -5.23
C VAL A 47 7.40 13.94 -4.47
N ASN A 48 7.04 14.16 -3.20
CA ASN A 48 7.65 15.21 -2.38
C ASN A 48 9.16 15.01 -2.20
N LEU A 49 9.63 13.76 -2.15
CA LEU A 49 11.06 13.47 -2.08
C LEU A 49 11.77 13.79 -3.41
N LEU A 50 11.13 13.50 -4.55
CA LEU A 50 11.67 13.85 -5.86
C LEU A 50 11.82 15.37 -6.01
N ASP A 51 10.84 16.14 -5.55
CA ASP A 51 10.89 17.61 -5.57
C ASP A 51 12.08 18.18 -4.77
N GLN A 52 12.48 17.50 -3.68
CA GLN A 52 13.63 17.89 -2.86
C GLN A 52 14.97 17.53 -3.51
N ILE A 53 15.04 16.39 -4.21
CA ILE A 53 16.28 15.90 -4.84
C ILE A 53 16.55 16.63 -6.16
N LYS A 54 15.50 17.00 -6.88
CA LYS A 54 15.60 17.71 -8.16
C LYS A 54 14.52 18.79 -8.21
N PRO A 55 14.80 20.01 -7.72
CA PRO A 55 13.91 21.13 -7.98
C PRO A 55 13.84 21.30 -9.50
N LEU A 56 12.68 20.99 -10.07
CA LEU A 56 12.41 21.18 -11.50
C LEU A 56 12.44 22.67 -11.85
#